data_AF-A0A9J5Z3R5-F1
#
_entry.id   AF-A0A9J5Z3R5-F1
#
_cell.length_a   1.000
_cell.length_b   1.000
_cell.length_c   1.000
_cell.angle_alpha   90.00
_cell.angle_beta   90.00
_cell.angle_gamma   90.00
#
_symmetry.space_group_name_H-M   'P 1'
#
loop_
_entity.id
_entity.type
_entity.pdbx_description
1 polymer ?
#
loop_
_entity_poly.entity_id
_entity_poly.type
_entity_poly.pdbx_seq_one_letter_code
_entity_poly.pdbx_strand_id
1 'polypeptide(L)' 'MVKSDYELVEIDEGCKTPKHDKYRIMVNSMCPPPTPRKKRIYVKQQSSPPKEGYFHPPDLEILFAIVPRRETHV' A
#
# COMPACT_ATOMS: atom_id res chain seq x y z
N MET A 1 -46.37 47.40 11.87
CA MET A 1 -44.97 47.17 12.27
C MET A 1 -44.93 45.88 13.06
N VAL A 2 -44.77 44.75 12.38
CA VAL A 2 -44.54 43.46 13.04
C VAL A 2 -43.15 43.04 12.59
N LYS A 3 -42.23 43.01 13.56
CA LYS A 3 -40.83 42.64 13.35
C LYS A 3 -40.83 41.19 12.87
N SER A 4 -40.09 40.96 11.80
CA SER A 4 -39.92 39.64 11.22
C SER A 4 -38.91 38.89 12.08
N ASP A 5 -39.34 37.82 12.72
CA ASP A 5 -38.47 36.87 13.39
C ASP A 5 -37.95 35.91 12.32
N TYR A 6 -36.99 36.39 11.51
CA TYR A 6 -36.17 35.52 10.69
C TYR A 6 -35.23 34.78 11.64
N GLU A 7 -35.70 33.66 12.14
CA GLU A 7 -34.88 32.65 12.76
C GLU A 7 -33.86 32.19 11.71
N LEU A 8 -32.59 32.53 11.93
CA LEU A 8 -31.47 32.08 11.12
C LEU A 8 -31.29 30.59 11.41
N VAL A 9 -32.10 29.78 10.74
CA VAL A 9 -31.86 28.35 10.62
C VAL A 9 -30.57 28.27 9.83
N GLU A 10 -29.44 28.04 10.50
CA GLU A 10 -28.20 27.62 9.85
C GLU A 10 -28.55 26.34 9.08
N ILE A 11 -28.87 26.50 7.79
CA ILE A 11 -28.97 25.37 6.89
C ILE A 11 -27.54 24.94 6.71
N ASP A 12 -27.19 23.95 7.50
CA ASP A 12 -26.01 23.13 7.41
C ASP A 12 -26.03 22.40 6.04
N GLU A 13 -25.78 23.18 4.99
CA GLU A 13 -26.05 22.96 3.57
C GLU A 13 -25.08 21.92 2.98
N GLY A 14 -25.22 20.67 3.39
CA GLY A 14 -24.48 19.56 2.83
C GLY A 14 -25.18 18.23 2.99
N CYS A 15 -24.86 17.26 2.13
CA CYS A 15 -25.25 15.88 2.36
C CYS A 15 -24.53 15.35 3.60
N LYS A 16 -25.29 15.04 4.67
CA LYS A 16 -24.74 14.50 5.91
C LYS A 16 -25.24 13.08 6.18
N THR A 17 -24.36 12.28 6.76
CA THR A 17 -24.72 10.94 7.25
C THR A 17 -25.81 11.05 8.32
N PRO A 18 -26.94 10.33 8.17
CA PRO A 18 -28.00 10.30 9.19
C PRO A 18 -27.45 9.85 10.56
N LYS A 19 -27.76 10.63 11.61
CA LYS A 19 -27.25 10.38 12.98
C LYS A 19 -28.14 9.46 13.82
N HIS A 20 -29.36 9.17 13.37
CA HIS A 20 -30.32 8.39 14.14
C HIS A 20 -29.92 6.90 14.19
N ASP A 21 -30.05 6.28 15.37
CA ASP A 21 -29.55 4.93 15.66
C ASP A 21 -30.15 3.85 14.73
N LYS A 22 -31.44 3.96 14.38
CA LYS A 22 -32.10 3.12 13.35
C LYS A 22 -31.39 3.03 11.98
N TYR A 23 -30.55 4.02 11.63
CA TYR A 23 -29.76 4.03 10.39
C TYR A 23 -28.27 3.77 10.64
N ARG A 24 -27.85 3.64 11.89
CA ARG A 24 -26.47 3.40 12.27
C ARG A 24 -26.20 1.91 12.17
N ILE A 25 -25.22 1.54 11.34
CA ILE A 25 -24.74 0.16 11.32
C ILE A 25 -24.06 -0.11 12.66
N MET A 26 -24.66 -0.99 13.47
CA MET A 26 -24.01 -1.45 14.69
C MET A 26 -22.75 -2.19 14.30
N VAL A 27 -21.60 -1.61 14.63
CA VAL A 27 -20.33 -2.31 14.55
C VAL A 27 -20.39 -3.38 15.62
N ASN A 28 -20.74 -4.61 15.24
CA ASN A 28 -20.45 -5.78 16.07
C ASN A 28 -18.93 -5.84 16.19
N SER A 29 -18.38 -5.14 17.19
CA SER A 29 -16.94 -4.98 17.43
C SER A 29 -16.33 -6.26 18.00
N MET A 30 -16.88 -7.42 17.65
CA MET A 30 -16.26 -8.70 17.90
C MET A 30 -15.22 -8.87 16.80
N CYS A 31 -14.07 -8.23 16.98
CA CYS A 31 -12.90 -8.54 16.19
C CYS A 31 -12.71 -10.06 16.22
N PRO A 32 -12.53 -10.72 15.07
CA PRO A 32 -12.24 -12.14 15.07
C PRO A 32 -11.01 -12.39 15.96
N PRO A 33 -10.91 -13.56 16.61
CA PRO A 33 -9.74 -13.88 17.40
C PRO A 33 -8.47 -13.72 16.55
N PRO A 34 -7.35 -13.28 17.15
CA PRO A 34 -6.12 -13.04 16.40
C PRO A 34 -5.66 -14.30 15.68
N THR A 35 -5.14 -14.13 14.46
CA THR A 35 -4.61 -15.25 13.67
C THR A 35 -3.47 -15.95 14.41
N PRO A 36 -3.36 -17.28 14.32
CA PRO A 36 -2.28 -18.02 14.97
C PRO A 36 -0.90 -17.56 14.49
N ARG A 37 0.08 -17.55 15.41
CA ARG A 37 1.47 -17.16 15.09
C ARG A 37 2.09 -18.16 14.10
N LYS A 38 2.81 -17.65 13.10
CA LYS A 38 3.60 -18.48 12.18
C LYS A 38 4.58 -19.35 12.96
N LYS A 39 4.58 -20.66 12.70
CA LYS A 39 5.52 -21.60 13.35
C LYS A 39 6.95 -21.25 12.91
N ARG A 40 7.89 -21.24 13.87
CA ARG A 40 9.32 -21.13 13.57
C ARG A 40 9.73 -22.37 12.80
N ILE A 41 10.08 -22.22 11.53
CA ILE A 41 10.79 -23.25 10.79
C ILE A 41 12.25 -23.10 11.23
N TYR A 42 12.72 -24.00 12.09
CA TYR A 42 14.16 -24.17 12.28
C TYR A 42 14.67 -24.76 10.98
N VAL A 43 15.14 -23.89 10.07
CA VAL A 43 15.82 -24.30 8.84
C VAL A 43 17.04 -25.09 9.31
N LYS A 44 16.95 -26.42 9.30
CA LYS A 44 18.08 -27.29 9.59
C LYS A 44 19.14 -26.95 8.55
N GLN A 45 20.14 -26.19 8.98
CA GLN A 45 21.25 -25.72 8.17
C GLN A 45 20.78 -24.99 6.90
N GLN A 46 20.57 -23.68 6.98
CA GLN A 46 20.84 -22.87 5.79
C GLN A 46 22.29 -23.20 5.40
N SER A 47 22.47 -23.92 4.30
CA SER A 47 23.80 -24.10 3.73
C SER A 47 24.42 -22.72 3.63
N SER A 48 25.65 -22.55 4.12
CA SER A 48 26.37 -21.29 3.96
C SER A 48 26.27 -20.84 2.50
N PRO A 49 26.11 -19.53 2.23
CA PRO A 49 26.12 -19.06 0.85
C PRO A 49 27.37 -19.59 0.13
N PRO A 50 27.29 -19.83 -1.19
CA PRO A 50 28.44 -20.27 -1.97
C PRO A 50 29.63 -19.34 -1.73
N LYS A 51 30.83 -19.92 -1.57
CA LYS A 51 32.05 -19.17 -1.27
C LYS A 51 32.36 -18.11 -2.33
N GLU A 52 32.03 -18.42 -3.57
CA GLU A 52 32.27 -17.56 -4.74
C GLU A 52 31.10 -16.60 -5.02
N GLY A 53 30.11 -16.53 -4.13
CA GLY A 53 28.90 -15.76 -4.34
C GLY A 53 27.88 -16.48 -5.24
N TYR A 54 26.66 -15.97 -5.28
CA TYR A 54 25.58 -16.54 -6.11
C TYR A 54 25.63 -16.07 -7.56
N PHE A 55 26.33 -14.97 -7.83
CA PHE A 55 26.38 -14.34 -9.13
C PHE A 55 27.79 -14.41 -9.67
N HIS A 56 27.92 -15.07 -10.81
CA HIS A 56 29.15 -15.10 -11.59
C HIS A 56 28.90 -14.24 -12.82
N PRO A 57 29.27 -12.94 -12.79
CA PRO A 57 29.08 -12.09 -13.96
C PRO A 57 29.87 -12.65 -15.14
N PRO A 58 29.30 -12.66 -16.35
CA PRO A 58 30.09 -12.85 -17.55
C PRO A 58 31.08 -11.69 -17.71
N ASP A 59 32.11 -11.90 -18.53
CA ASP A 59 33.07 -10.85 -18.85
C ASP A 59 32.37 -9.64 -19.49
N LEU A 60 32.51 -8.48 -18.85
CA LEU A 60 31.87 -7.24 -19.27
C LEU A 60 32.44 -6.72 -20.59
N GLU A 61 33.68 -7.08 -20.92
CA GLU A 61 34.32 -6.68 -22.17
C GLU A 61 33.56 -7.21 -23.40
N ILE A 62 32.83 -8.33 -23.25
CA ILE A 62 31.98 -8.89 -24.31
C ILE A 62 30.83 -7.92 -24.65
N LEU A 63 30.31 -7.17 -23.67
CA LEU A 63 29.23 -6.22 -23.87
C LEU A 63 29.68 -5.01 -24.72
N PHE A 64 30.94 -4.63 -24.59
CA PHE A 64 31.54 -3.50 -25.32
C PHE A 64 32.21 -3.91 -26.64
N ALA A 65 32.55 -5.18 -26.80
CA ALA A 65 33.08 -5.74 -28.06
C ALA A 65 32.02 -5.75 -29.19
N ILE A 66 30.74 -5.57 -28.88
CA ILE A 66 29.68 -5.39 -29.86
C ILE A 66 29.79 -3.97 -30.44
N VAL A 67 30.51 -3.92 -31.58
CA VAL A 67 30.70 -2.85 -32.58
C VAL A 67 30.04 -1.48 -32.27
N PRO A 68 30.78 -0.35 -32.39
CA PRO A 68 30.22 0.98 -32.19
C PRO A 68 28.99 1.20 -33.08
N ARG A 69 27.88 1.60 -32.43
CA ARG A 69 26.65 2.04 -33.10
C ARG A 69 27.00 3.23 -33.98
N ARG A 70 26.74 3.12 -35.29
CA ARG A 70 26.93 4.23 -36.22
C ARG A 70 26.06 5.41 -35.77
N GLU A 71 26.71 6.50 -35.40
CA GLU A 71 26.05 7.77 -35.16
C GLU A 71 25.54 8.32 -36.49
N THR A 72 24.25 8.66 -36.55
CA THR A 72 23.67 9.39 -37.67
C THR A 72 24.01 10.87 -37.45
N HIS A 73 25.00 11.37 -38.20
CA HIS A 73 25.21 12.81 -38.30
C HIS A 73 23.99 13.44 -38.98
N VAL A 74 23.35 14.37 -38.25
CA VAL A 74 22.33 15.30 -38.77
C VAL A 74 23.03 16.59 -39.15
#